data_AF-A0A9W8JHE7-F1
#
_entry.id   AF-A0A9W8JHE7-F1
#
_cell.length_a   1.000
_cell.length_b   1.000
_cell.length_c   1.000
_cell.angle_alpha   90.00
_cell.angle_beta   90.00
_cell.angle_gamma   90.00
#
_symmetry.space_group_name_H-M   'P 1'
#
loop_
_entity.id
_entity.type
_entity.pdbx_description
1 polymer ?
#
loop_
_entity_poly.entity_id
_entity_poly.type
_entity_poly.pdbx_seq_one_letter_code
_entity_poly.pdbx_strand_id
1 'polypeptide(L)'
;MFIYAKRVRVLNLQQGPNKSSSTPSVSPQTYIFIATELEGRPLFPALQKIIMQTAPDLTDEFAPIPLIFTSSVQDVTFQGQDLSNGLSVHYCLPLVGERLASLRRLALSSNEEDIEASTFDAILQLTNLESLDIQLPQAKDPIPEFLAKAGRALKKLSSLTIDLHFSSHEVPTVDVLLAKWKTCPPSQSTLRILAIRDHRNPLSFTNREYNDIAQLLDLMFPSLVSIKPYCEADEDKPYWKDHWWFIEHLRLSTVHVLPLAFF
;
A
#
# COMPACT_ATOMS: atom_id res chain seq x y z
N MET A 1 -4.14 -19.90 33.32
CA MET A 1 -3.67 -18.97 32.27
C MET A 1 -2.99 -19.80 31.18
N PHE A 2 -3.65 -20.01 30.03
CA PHE A 2 -3.06 -20.82 28.97
C PHE A 2 -1.92 -20.05 28.28
N ILE A 3 -0.77 -20.69 28.15
CA ILE A 3 0.44 -20.15 27.50
C ILE A 3 0.57 -20.86 26.14
N TYR A 4 -0.42 -20.74 25.26
CA TYR A 4 -0.30 -21.28 23.90
C TYR A 4 0.36 -20.24 22.99
N ALA A 5 1.14 -20.74 22.03
CA ALA A 5 1.69 -20.01 20.88
C ALA A 5 2.37 -18.64 21.12
N LYS A 6 2.77 -18.31 22.37
CA LYS A 6 3.42 -17.01 22.70
C LYS A 6 4.72 -16.75 21.96
N ARG A 7 5.32 -17.76 21.32
CA ARG A 7 6.56 -17.64 20.54
C ARG A 7 6.31 -17.39 19.06
N VAL A 8 5.07 -17.58 18.58
CA VAL A 8 4.73 -17.31 17.18
C VAL A 8 4.69 -15.80 16.99
N ARG A 9 5.60 -15.30 16.14
CA ARG A 9 5.75 -13.87 15.81
C ARG A 9 5.36 -13.57 14.38
N VAL A 10 5.48 -14.58 13.51
CA VAL A 10 5.20 -14.49 12.08
C VAL A 10 4.26 -15.62 11.71
N LEU A 11 3.19 -15.29 11.03
CA LEU A 11 2.29 -16.26 10.42
C LEU A 11 2.35 -16.06 8.91
N ASN A 12 2.78 -17.10 8.20
CA ASN A 12 2.81 -17.11 6.75
C ASN A 12 1.75 -18.10 6.25
N LEU A 13 0.73 -17.57 5.58
CA LEU A 13 -0.40 -18.29 5.01
C LEU A 13 -0.25 -18.47 3.49
N GLN A 14 0.95 -18.26 2.94
CA GLN A 14 1.19 -18.49 1.52
C GLN A 14 1.05 -19.95 1.13
N GLN A 15 0.35 -20.20 0.03
CA GLN A 15 0.33 -21.51 -0.61
C GLN A 15 1.70 -21.73 -1.29
N GLY A 16 2.42 -22.75 -0.84
CA GLY A 16 3.71 -23.10 -1.45
C GLY A 16 3.53 -23.51 -2.92
N PRO A 17 4.49 -23.22 -3.81
CA PRO A 17 4.35 -23.43 -5.26
C PRO A 17 4.10 -24.89 -5.67
N ASN A 18 4.42 -25.84 -4.80
CA ASN A 18 4.30 -27.29 -5.03
C ASN A 18 3.20 -27.94 -4.18
N LYS A 19 2.38 -27.18 -3.45
CA LYS A 19 1.25 -27.78 -2.74
C LYS A 19 0.17 -28.13 -3.78
N SER A 20 0.13 -29.40 -4.18
CA SER A 20 -1.07 -29.97 -4.76
C SER A 20 -2.25 -29.66 -3.84
N SER A 21 -3.41 -29.35 -4.41
CA SER A 21 -4.67 -28.93 -3.76
C SER A 21 -5.24 -29.92 -2.71
N SER A 22 -4.46 -30.91 -2.28
CA SER A 22 -4.86 -32.00 -1.41
C SER A 22 -4.60 -31.74 0.08
N THR A 23 -4.11 -30.58 0.50
CA THR A 23 -4.12 -30.26 1.95
C THR A 23 -5.57 -30.15 2.39
N PRO A 24 -6.02 -30.96 3.37
CA PRO A 24 -7.40 -30.93 3.81
C PRO A 24 -7.74 -29.53 4.34
N SER A 25 -8.82 -28.94 3.82
CA SER A 25 -9.31 -27.66 4.35
C SER A 25 -9.79 -27.88 5.78
N VAL A 26 -9.48 -26.92 6.65
CA VAL A 26 -10.03 -26.90 8.00
C VAL A 26 -11.45 -26.36 7.88
N SER A 27 -12.44 -27.12 8.36
CA SER A 27 -13.82 -26.68 8.24
C SER A 27 -14.06 -25.37 9.03
N PRO A 28 -14.91 -24.45 8.55
CA PRO A 28 -15.26 -23.23 9.28
C PRO A 28 -15.73 -23.47 10.72
N GLN A 29 -16.41 -24.60 10.97
CA GLN A 29 -16.88 -24.98 12.31
C GLN A 29 -15.72 -25.25 13.28
N THR A 30 -14.58 -25.71 12.77
CA THR A 30 -13.37 -25.90 13.59
C THR A 30 -12.85 -24.56 14.10
N TYR A 31 -12.88 -23.50 13.29
CA TYR A 31 -12.50 -22.17 13.73
C TYR A 31 -13.47 -21.61 14.78
N ILE A 32 -14.78 -21.85 14.65
CA ILE A 32 -15.77 -21.46 15.67
C ILE A 32 -15.51 -22.18 16.99
N PHE A 33 -15.22 -23.48 16.94
CA PHE A 33 -14.87 -24.26 18.13
C PHE A 33 -13.60 -23.71 18.80
N ILE A 34 -12.54 -23.45 18.02
CA ILE A 34 -11.32 -22.81 18.53
C ILE A 34 -11.64 -21.46 19.15
N ALA A 35 -12.44 -20.62 18.49
CA ALA A 35 -12.83 -19.31 19.00
C ALA A 35 -13.50 -19.39 20.39
N THR A 36 -14.35 -20.39 20.56
CA THR A 36 -15.12 -20.65 21.79
C THR A 36 -14.19 -21.13 22.90
N GLU A 37 -13.31 -22.09 22.61
CA GLU A 37 -12.29 -22.59 23.56
C GLU A 37 -11.30 -21.50 23.99
N LEU A 38 -11.03 -20.54 23.10
CA LEU A 38 -10.18 -19.40 23.43
C LEU A 38 -10.91 -18.29 24.19
N GLU A 39 -12.22 -18.39 24.42
CA GLU A 39 -13.05 -17.35 25.05
C GLU A 39 -12.89 -15.98 24.36
N GLY A 40 -12.78 -15.98 23.03
CA GLY A 40 -12.52 -14.76 22.24
C GLY A 40 -11.10 -14.19 22.35
N ARG A 41 -10.18 -14.87 23.05
CA ARG A 41 -8.76 -14.51 23.07
C ARG A 41 -8.10 -14.86 21.72
N PRO A 42 -7.07 -14.11 21.30
CA PRO A 42 -6.42 -14.37 20.03
C PRO A 42 -5.58 -15.63 20.04
N LEU A 43 -5.61 -16.39 18.94
CA LEU A 43 -4.85 -17.64 18.77
C LEU A 43 -3.31 -17.41 18.82
N PHE A 44 -2.86 -16.21 18.48
CA PHE A 44 -1.45 -15.84 18.49
C PHE A 44 -1.26 -14.49 19.20
N PRO A 45 -1.27 -14.44 20.55
CA PRO A 45 -1.33 -13.19 21.32
C PRO A 45 -0.10 -12.28 21.19
N ALA A 46 0.97 -12.74 20.56
CA ALA A 46 2.18 -11.98 20.33
C ALA A 46 2.62 -12.06 18.86
N LEU A 47 1.65 -12.21 17.95
CA LEU A 47 1.85 -12.18 16.52
C LEU A 47 2.16 -10.76 16.06
N GLN A 48 3.27 -10.59 15.35
CA GLN A 48 3.74 -9.27 14.89
C GLN A 48 3.59 -9.10 13.38
N LYS A 49 3.69 -10.19 12.62
CA LYS A 49 3.65 -10.17 11.16
C LYS A 49 2.70 -11.23 10.60
N ILE A 50 1.89 -10.82 9.64
CA ILE A 50 1.01 -11.69 8.87
C ILE A 50 1.36 -11.55 7.38
N ILE A 51 1.55 -12.68 6.71
CA ILE A 51 1.68 -12.73 5.25
C ILE A 51 0.56 -13.64 4.76
N MET A 52 -0.35 -13.08 3.98
CA MET A 52 -1.47 -13.77 3.37
C MET A 52 -1.26 -13.80 1.86
N GLN A 53 -1.38 -14.99 1.29
CA GLN A 53 -1.57 -15.13 -0.14
C GLN A 53 -2.75 -16.05 -0.35
N THR A 54 -3.65 -15.58 -1.17
CA THR A 54 -4.98 -16.14 -1.30
C THR A 54 -5.19 -16.74 -2.66
N ALA A 55 -5.94 -17.83 -2.64
CA ALA A 55 -6.37 -18.52 -3.83
C ALA A 55 -7.49 -17.74 -4.53
N PRO A 56 -7.83 -18.09 -5.79
CA PRO A 56 -9.01 -17.54 -6.46
C PRO A 56 -10.34 -17.95 -5.77
N ASP A 57 -10.36 -19.11 -5.10
CA ASP A 57 -11.55 -19.69 -4.46
C ASP A 57 -11.48 -19.51 -2.94
N LEU A 58 -12.30 -18.60 -2.44
CA LEU A 58 -12.00 -17.87 -1.20
C LEU A 58 -12.95 -18.13 -0.03
N THR A 59 -13.93 -18.99 -0.19
CA THR A 59 -15.01 -19.11 0.79
C THR A 59 -14.56 -19.58 2.19
N ASP A 60 -13.48 -20.36 2.27
CA ASP A 60 -12.99 -20.90 3.55
C ASP A 60 -11.73 -20.21 4.12
N GLU A 61 -10.94 -19.50 3.29
CA GLU A 61 -9.63 -18.95 3.71
C GLU A 61 -9.74 -17.74 4.67
N PHE A 62 -10.88 -17.03 4.67
CA PHE A 62 -11.12 -15.88 5.55
C PHE A 62 -11.65 -16.25 6.94
N ALA A 63 -12.18 -17.47 7.12
CA ALA A 63 -12.74 -17.93 8.39
C ALA A 63 -11.80 -17.76 9.61
N PRO A 64 -10.48 -18.00 9.53
CA PRO A 64 -9.59 -17.83 10.68
C PRO A 64 -9.21 -16.38 11.01
N ILE A 65 -9.49 -15.40 10.15
CA ILE A 65 -8.98 -14.03 10.29
C ILE A 65 -9.34 -13.39 11.64
N PRO A 66 -10.59 -13.48 12.15
CA PRO A 66 -10.94 -12.92 13.46
C PRO A 66 -10.13 -13.50 14.63
N LEU A 67 -9.56 -14.71 14.48
CA LEU A 67 -8.74 -15.38 15.51
C LEU A 67 -7.27 -15.01 15.42
N ILE A 68 -6.82 -14.63 14.23
CA ILE A 68 -5.42 -14.29 13.93
C ILE A 68 -5.17 -12.79 14.13
N PHE A 69 -6.15 -11.94 13.81
CA PHE A 69 -5.98 -10.50 13.87
C PHE A 69 -5.96 -10.02 15.32
N THR A 70 -4.76 -9.66 15.78
CA THR A 70 -4.52 -9.18 17.14
C THR A 70 -3.96 -7.77 17.12
N SER A 71 -4.21 -7.02 18.18
CA SER A 71 -3.63 -5.68 18.35
C SER A 71 -2.10 -5.66 18.41
N SER A 72 -1.43 -6.81 18.53
CA SER A 72 0.03 -6.90 18.53
C SER A 72 0.67 -6.94 17.14
N VAL A 73 -0.14 -7.13 16.09
CA VAL A 73 0.34 -7.17 14.69
C VAL A 73 0.73 -5.78 14.25
N GLN A 74 1.91 -5.69 13.62
CA GLN A 74 2.51 -4.44 13.15
C GLN A 74 2.73 -4.43 11.63
N ASP A 75 2.82 -5.61 11.02
CA ASP A 75 3.14 -5.81 9.61
C ASP A 75 2.14 -6.79 9.00
N VAL A 76 1.43 -6.36 7.96
CA VAL A 76 0.52 -7.20 7.19
C VAL A 76 0.86 -7.09 5.72
N THR A 77 1.00 -8.25 5.08
CA THR A 77 1.19 -8.36 3.64
C THR A 77 0.04 -9.16 3.05
N PHE A 78 -0.69 -8.59 2.10
CA PHE A 78 -1.67 -9.26 1.26
C PHE A 78 -1.09 -9.46 -0.13
N GLN A 79 -1.17 -10.68 -0.65
CA GLN A 79 -0.67 -11.04 -1.96
C GLN A 79 -1.70 -11.87 -2.73
N GLY A 80 -1.73 -11.73 -4.05
CA GLY A 80 -2.57 -12.56 -4.91
C GLY A 80 -3.85 -11.86 -5.34
N GLN A 81 -4.92 -12.64 -5.54
CA GLN A 81 -6.15 -12.18 -6.20
C GLN A 81 -7.18 -11.59 -5.24
N ASP A 82 -6.94 -11.61 -3.94
CA ASP A 82 -7.89 -11.10 -2.94
C ASP A 82 -8.39 -9.69 -3.14
N LEU A 83 -7.54 -8.82 -3.66
CA LEU A 83 -7.84 -7.39 -3.71
C LEU A 83 -8.98 -7.09 -4.70
N SER A 84 -9.31 -8.02 -5.59
CA SER A 84 -10.49 -7.96 -6.45
C SER A 84 -11.72 -8.68 -5.86
N ASN A 85 -11.55 -9.43 -4.76
CA ASN A 85 -12.68 -10.07 -4.08
C ASN A 85 -13.34 -9.08 -3.11
N GLY A 86 -14.62 -8.80 -3.33
CA GLY A 86 -15.43 -7.95 -2.45
C GLY A 86 -15.41 -8.39 -0.97
N LEU A 87 -15.19 -9.67 -0.63
CA LEU A 87 -15.00 -10.09 0.77
C LEU A 87 -13.73 -9.51 1.38
N SER A 88 -12.62 -9.46 0.66
CA SER A 88 -11.39 -8.85 1.17
C SER A 88 -11.60 -7.37 1.45
N VAL A 89 -12.26 -6.69 0.53
CA VAL A 89 -12.48 -5.24 0.58
C VAL A 89 -13.51 -4.85 1.64
N HIS A 90 -14.62 -5.58 1.73
CA HIS A 90 -15.73 -5.25 2.63
C HIS A 90 -15.63 -5.88 4.01
N TYR A 91 -14.77 -6.90 4.19
CA TYR A 91 -14.63 -7.59 5.47
C TYR A 91 -13.21 -7.56 6.00
N CYS A 92 -12.23 -8.01 5.21
CA CYS A 92 -10.86 -8.15 5.71
C CYS A 92 -10.19 -6.81 6.03
N LEU A 93 -10.22 -5.84 5.11
CA LEU A 93 -9.61 -4.53 5.33
C LEU A 93 -10.27 -3.71 6.46
N PRO A 94 -11.61 -3.67 6.58
CA PRO A 94 -12.26 -3.08 7.75
C PRO A 94 -11.80 -3.74 9.07
N LEU A 95 -11.73 -5.08 9.10
CA LEU A 95 -11.23 -5.80 10.27
C LEU A 95 -9.77 -5.47 10.60
N VAL A 96 -8.93 -5.24 9.59
CA VAL A 96 -7.55 -4.75 9.79
C VAL A 96 -7.57 -3.44 10.57
N GLY A 97 -8.40 -2.48 10.15
CA GLY A 97 -8.53 -1.19 10.83
C GLY A 97 -9.09 -1.28 12.25
N GLU A 98 -10.07 -2.16 12.46
CA GLU A 98 -10.71 -2.34 13.76
C GLU A 98 -9.85 -3.08 14.79
N ARG A 99 -9.12 -4.11 14.33
CA ARG A 99 -8.45 -5.08 15.24
C ARG A 99 -6.95 -4.84 15.36
N LEU A 100 -6.29 -4.32 14.32
CA LEU A 100 -4.83 -4.19 14.28
C LEU A 100 -4.40 -2.78 14.68
N ALA A 101 -4.73 -2.37 15.92
CA ALA A 101 -4.44 -1.03 16.42
C ALA A 101 -2.94 -0.65 16.38
N SER A 102 -2.02 -1.64 16.39
CA SER A 102 -0.58 -1.43 16.28
C SER A 102 -0.03 -1.56 14.85
N LEU A 103 -0.89 -1.69 13.84
CA LEU A 103 -0.46 -1.80 12.45
C LEU A 103 0.33 -0.57 12.02
N ARG A 104 1.56 -0.80 11.55
CA ARG A 104 2.47 0.24 11.05
C ARG A 104 2.84 0.03 9.60
N ARG A 105 2.79 -1.21 9.11
CA ARG A 105 3.20 -1.57 7.74
C ARG A 105 2.11 -2.37 7.07
N LEU A 106 1.70 -1.92 5.90
CA LEU A 106 0.78 -2.63 5.03
C LEU A 106 1.44 -2.79 3.66
N ALA A 107 1.46 -4.01 3.16
CA ALA A 107 1.89 -4.32 1.81
C ALA A 107 0.76 -5.02 1.05
N LEU A 108 0.46 -4.56 -0.15
CA LEU A 108 -0.57 -5.08 -1.04
C LEU A 108 0.09 -5.43 -2.36
N SER A 109 -0.09 -6.66 -2.84
CA SER A 109 0.43 -7.09 -4.14
C SER A 109 -0.62 -7.90 -4.90
N SER A 110 -0.94 -7.49 -6.12
CA SER A 110 -1.87 -8.21 -6.97
C SER A 110 -1.56 -7.99 -8.44
N ASN A 111 -1.71 -9.04 -9.25
CA ASN A 111 -1.62 -8.93 -10.70
C ASN A 111 -3.00 -8.73 -11.35
N GLU A 112 -4.05 -8.48 -10.57
CA GLU A 112 -5.39 -8.26 -11.11
C GLU A 112 -5.56 -6.84 -11.65
N GLU A 113 -6.34 -6.70 -12.71
CA GLU A 113 -6.64 -5.41 -13.34
C GLU A 113 -7.71 -4.60 -12.59
N ASP A 114 -8.68 -5.32 -12.02
CA ASP A 114 -9.92 -4.76 -11.48
C ASP A 114 -9.84 -4.73 -9.95
N ILE A 115 -9.12 -3.74 -9.42
CA ILE A 115 -9.03 -3.48 -7.98
C ILE A 115 -10.13 -2.49 -7.59
N GLU A 116 -10.99 -2.86 -6.65
CA GLU A 116 -12.10 -1.97 -6.26
C GLU A 116 -11.58 -0.68 -5.60
N ALA A 117 -12.15 0.47 -5.97
CA ALA A 117 -11.81 1.77 -5.38
C ALA A 117 -11.99 1.80 -3.84
N SER A 118 -12.94 1.05 -3.31
CA SER A 118 -13.20 0.83 -1.88
C SER A 118 -11.97 0.27 -1.13
N THR A 119 -11.10 -0.48 -1.81
CA THR A 119 -9.83 -0.96 -1.26
C THR A 119 -8.98 0.21 -0.79
N PHE A 120 -8.84 1.22 -1.66
CA PHE A 120 -8.05 2.42 -1.36
C PHE A 120 -8.69 3.24 -0.25
N ASP A 121 -10.01 3.40 -0.25
CA ASP A 121 -10.73 4.09 0.81
C ASP A 121 -10.55 3.40 2.18
N ALA A 122 -10.52 2.06 2.21
CA ALA A 122 -10.25 1.30 3.44
C ALA A 122 -8.81 1.52 3.94
N ILE A 123 -7.82 1.54 3.04
CA ILE A 123 -6.41 1.86 3.40
C ILE A 123 -6.31 3.24 4.04
N LEU A 124 -7.06 4.24 3.52
CA LEU A 124 -7.04 5.61 4.05
C LEU A 124 -7.55 5.70 5.50
N GLN A 125 -8.32 4.71 5.98
CA GLN A 125 -8.76 4.64 7.39
C GLN A 125 -7.64 4.15 8.34
N LEU A 126 -6.56 3.58 7.80
CA LEU A 126 -5.45 3.04 8.59
C LEU A 126 -4.46 4.15 8.99
N THR A 127 -4.93 5.12 9.77
CA THR A 127 -4.22 6.36 10.13
C THR A 127 -2.90 6.16 10.90
N ASN A 128 -2.65 4.96 11.42
CA ASN A 128 -1.41 4.60 12.11
C ASN A 128 -0.29 4.07 11.20
N LEU A 129 -0.55 3.92 9.89
CA LEU A 129 0.46 3.43 8.96
C LEU A 129 1.68 4.36 8.87
N GLU A 130 2.86 3.74 8.98
CA GLU A 130 4.17 4.35 8.83
C GLU A 130 4.82 3.98 7.49
N SER A 131 4.47 2.81 6.95
CA SER A 131 4.93 2.29 5.68
C SER A 131 3.78 1.64 4.91
N LEU A 132 3.65 1.98 3.63
CA LEU A 132 2.65 1.43 2.73
C LEU A 132 3.33 1.01 1.43
N ASP A 133 3.09 -0.22 1.00
CA ASP A 133 3.64 -0.79 -0.23
C ASP A 133 2.50 -1.30 -1.10
N ILE A 134 2.32 -0.75 -2.30
CA ILE A 134 1.23 -1.07 -3.22
C ILE A 134 1.84 -1.50 -4.55
N GLN A 135 1.80 -2.80 -4.81
CA GLN A 135 2.33 -3.44 -6.02
C GLN A 135 1.18 -3.98 -6.86
N LEU A 136 0.64 -3.13 -7.72
CA LEU A 136 -0.51 -3.44 -8.56
C LEU A 136 -0.13 -3.26 -10.05
N PRO A 137 0.75 -4.11 -10.62
CA PRO A 137 1.29 -3.98 -11.97
C PRO A 137 0.25 -3.92 -13.11
N GLN A 138 -1.01 -4.26 -12.86
CA GLN A 138 -2.06 -4.31 -13.89
C GLN A 138 -3.28 -3.45 -13.57
N ALA A 139 -3.31 -2.75 -12.42
CA ALA A 139 -4.49 -1.99 -12.01
C ALA A 139 -4.80 -0.85 -13.01
N LYS A 140 -6.07 -0.77 -13.44
CA LYS A 140 -6.54 0.21 -14.43
C LYS A 140 -6.77 1.61 -13.85
N ASP A 141 -7.04 1.70 -12.55
CA ASP A 141 -7.55 2.91 -11.92
C ASP A 141 -6.46 3.93 -11.53
N PRO A 142 -6.79 5.24 -11.60
CA PRO A 142 -5.83 6.30 -11.36
C PRO A 142 -5.49 6.42 -9.86
N ILE A 143 -4.35 5.82 -9.52
CA ILE A 143 -3.53 6.04 -8.33
C ILE A 143 -3.38 7.54 -7.91
N PRO A 144 -3.36 8.55 -8.80
CA PRO A 144 -3.18 9.95 -8.39
C PRO A 144 -4.18 10.50 -7.37
N GLU A 145 -5.46 10.15 -7.47
CA GLU A 145 -6.45 10.62 -6.47
C GLU A 145 -6.20 9.95 -5.11
N PHE A 146 -5.86 8.66 -5.12
CA PHE A 146 -5.48 7.95 -3.91
C PHE A 146 -4.25 8.58 -3.26
N LEU A 147 -3.17 8.85 -4.01
CA LEU A 147 -1.96 9.51 -3.48
C LEU A 147 -2.29 10.86 -2.83
N ALA A 148 -3.18 11.61 -3.47
CA ALA A 148 -3.65 12.89 -2.97
C ALA A 148 -4.39 12.76 -1.63
N LYS A 149 -5.29 11.78 -1.50
CA LYS A 149 -6.00 11.48 -0.26
C LYS A 149 -5.04 10.91 0.80
N ALA A 150 -4.12 10.05 0.43
CA ALA A 150 -3.15 9.40 1.32
C ALA A 150 -2.23 10.43 1.98
N GLY A 151 -1.70 11.40 1.23
CA GLY A 151 -0.91 12.50 1.80
C GLY A 151 -1.66 13.34 2.84
N ARG A 152 -2.99 13.39 2.76
CA ARG A 152 -3.86 14.09 3.72
C ARG A 152 -4.28 13.22 4.90
N ALA A 153 -4.64 11.96 4.66
CA ALA A 153 -5.19 11.07 5.67
C ALA A 153 -4.10 10.39 6.53
N LEU A 154 -3.02 9.94 5.90
CA LEU A 154 -2.01 9.09 6.54
C LEU A 154 -0.87 9.94 7.12
N LYS A 155 -1.17 10.65 8.22
CA LYS A 155 -0.25 11.62 8.85
C LYS A 155 1.03 11.02 9.42
N LYS A 156 1.10 9.71 9.61
CA LYS A 156 2.30 9.00 10.10
C LYS A 156 3.08 8.32 8.97
N LEU A 157 2.56 8.34 7.74
CA LEU A 157 3.16 7.63 6.62
C LEU A 157 4.49 8.28 6.25
N SER A 158 5.57 7.56 6.49
CA SER A 158 6.94 8.00 6.25
C SER A 158 7.56 7.37 5.01
N SER A 159 7.05 6.22 4.60
CA SER A 159 7.51 5.46 3.43
C SER A 159 6.31 4.98 2.61
N LEU A 160 6.36 5.24 1.31
CA LEU A 160 5.35 4.79 0.35
C LEU A 160 6.07 4.14 -0.82
N THR A 161 5.68 2.93 -1.17
CA THR A 161 6.09 2.23 -2.37
C THR A 161 4.88 2.05 -3.26
N ILE A 162 4.98 2.42 -4.54
CA ILE A 162 3.85 2.31 -5.46
C ILE A 162 4.27 1.95 -6.88
N ASP A 163 3.50 1.06 -7.49
CA ASP A 163 3.54 0.82 -8.93
C ASP A 163 2.74 1.90 -9.65
N LEU A 164 3.36 2.65 -10.56
CA LEU A 164 2.70 3.68 -11.36
C LEU A 164 2.33 3.13 -12.73
N HIS A 165 1.03 3.16 -12.99
CA HIS A 165 0.43 2.91 -14.30
C HIS A 165 -0.36 4.14 -14.70
N PHE A 166 -0.05 4.69 -15.87
CA PHE A 166 -0.88 5.70 -16.50
C PHE A 166 -1.35 5.09 -17.81
N SER A 167 -2.57 4.54 -17.82
CA SER A 167 -3.24 4.15 -19.07
C SER A 167 -3.47 5.41 -19.90
N SER A 168 -2.88 5.45 -21.10
CA SER A 168 -2.45 6.68 -21.77
C SER A 168 -3.54 7.59 -22.37
N HIS A 169 -4.82 7.48 -21.99
CA HIS A 169 -5.89 8.15 -22.72
C HIS A 169 -6.95 8.91 -21.92
N GLU A 170 -7.10 8.67 -20.61
CA GLU A 170 -8.22 9.27 -19.86
C GLU A 170 -7.84 9.91 -18.51
N VAL A 171 -6.57 9.82 -18.11
CA VAL A 171 -6.13 10.42 -16.86
C VAL A 171 -6.13 11.94 -17.01
N PRO A 172 -6.74 12.71 -16.06
CA PRO A 172 -6.57 14.16 -16.05
C PRO A 172 -5.09 14.47 -16.10
N THR A 173 -4.72 15.31 -17.07
CA THR A 173 -3.35 15.71 -17.31
C THR A 173 -2.76 16.29 -16.02
N VAL A 174 -1.46 16.05 -15.78
CA VAL A 174 -0.78 16.39 -14.51
C VAL A 174 -0.99 17.86 -14.13
N ASP A 175 -1.15 18.74 -15.11
CA ASP A 175 -1.49 20.15 -14.96
C ASP A 175 -2.84 20.40 -14.26
N VAL A 176 -3.87 19.59 -14.51
CA VAL A 176 -5.18 19.69 -13.84
C VAL A 176 -5.05 19.36 -12.36
N LEU A 177 -4.32 18.28 -12.05
CA LEU A 177 -4.03 17.91 -10.66
C LEU A 177 -3.18 18.98 -9.99
N LEU A 178 -2.16 19.49 -10.66
CA LEU A 178 -1.29 20.54 -10.16
C LEU A 178 -2.07 21.83 -9.88
N ALA A 179 -2.94 22.27 -10.79
CA ALA A 179 -3.80 23.44 -10.60
C ALA A 179 -4.71 23.27 -9.39
N LYS A 180 -5.32 22.08 -9.23
CA LYS A 180 -6.13 21.75 -8.05
C LYS A 180 -5.30 21.83 -6.76
N TRP A 181 -4.08 21.29 -6.76
CA TRP A 181 -3.21 21.29 -5.59
C TRP A 181 -2.68 22.68 -5.23
N LYS A 182 -2.40 23.53 -6.20
CA LYS A 182 -2.00 24.94 -5.99
C LYS A 182 -3.05 25.77 -5.24
N THR A 183 -4.32 25.36 -5.30
CA THR A 183 -5.42 26.04 -4.59
C THR A 183 -5.80 25.38 -3.26
N CYS A 184 -5.21 24.21 -2.95
CA CYS A 184 -5.45 23.51 -1.70
C CYS A 184 -4.54 24.05 -0.58
N PRO A 185 -4.96 23.94 0.70
CA PRO A 185 -4.06 24.16 1.83
C PRO A 185 -2.81 23.27 1.72
N PRO A 186 -1.65 23.73 2.24
CA PRO A 186 -0.43 22.93 2.23
C PRO A 186 -0.67 21.54 2.83
N SER A 187 -0.16 20.51 2.16
CA SER A 187 -0.20 19.16 2.68
C SER A 187 0.53 19.09 4.03
N GLN A 188 0.04 18.25 4.93
CA GLN A 188 0.75 17.93 6.19
C GLN A 188 1.31 16.51 6.14
N SER A 189 1.58 16.00 4.94
CA SER A 189 2.17 14.69 4.77
C SER A 189 3.55 14.64 5.43
N THR A 190 3.80 13.57 6.17
CA THR A 190 5.10 13.26 6.77
C THR A 190 5.89 12.28 5.90
N LEU A 191 5.45 12.04 4.66
CA LEU A 191 6.11 11.15 3.73
C LEU A 191 7.52 11.63 3.47
N ARG A 192 8.51 10.77 3.71
CA ARG A 192 9.94 11.06 3.54
C ARG A 192 10.56 10.30 2.39
N ILE A 193 10.08 9.10 2.11
CA ILE A 193 10.61 8.22 1.07
C ILE A 193 9.46 7.77 0.17
N LEU A 194 9.62 8.02 -1.12
CA LEU A 194 8.72 7.53 -2.17
C LEU A 194 9.49 6.58 -3.08
N ALA A 195 9.20 5.29 -3.02
CA ALA A 195 9.74 4.29 -3.92
C ALA A 195 8.76 4.07 -5.07
N ILE A 196 9.25 4.10 -6.30
CA ILE A 196 8.43 4.06 -7.50
C ILE A 196 8.86 2.89 -8.38
N ARG A 197 7.89 2.13 -8.85
CA ARG A 197 8.04 1.22 -9.96
C ARG A 197 7.18 1.71 -11.11
N ASP A 198 7.78 1.99 -12.25
CA ASP A 198 7.06 2.55 -13.39
C ASP A 198 7.06 1.54 -14.53
N HIS A 199 5.87 1.06 -14.89
CA HIS A 199 5.69 0.01 -15.87
C HIS A 199 5.36 0.54 -17.28
N ARG A 200 5.38 1.87 -17.48
CA ARG A 200 5.05 2.45 -18.77
C ARG A 200 6.04 2.00 -19.83
N ASN A 201 5.50 1.37 -20.88
CA ASN A 201 6.23 1.08 -22.11
C ASN A 201 6.29 2.38 -22.94
N PRO A 202 7.44 2.71 -23.52
CA PRO A 202 8.08 4.01 -23.46
C PRO A 202 7.18 5.16 -23.92
N LEU A 203 6.89 6.07 -23.00
CA LEU A 203 6.39 7.40 -23.30
C LEU A 203 7.33 8.40 -22.64
N SER A 204 8.04 9.18 -23.46
CA SER A 204 8.84 10.29 -22.97
C SER A 204 7.94 11.37 -22.41
N PHE A 205 8.19 11.82 -21.19
CA PHE A 205 7.60 13.06 -20.72
C PHE A 205 8.17 14.26 -21.48
N THR A 206 7.34 15.26 -21.70
CA THR A 206 7.79 16.59 -22.09
C THR A 206 8.50 17.28 -20.91
N ASN A 207 9.35 18.26 -21.21
CA ASN A 207 10.00 19.09 -20.18
C ASN A 207 9.00 19.75 -19.22
N ARG A 208 7.81 20.11 -19.72
CA ARG A 208 6.74 20.67 -18.90
C ARG A 208 6.21 19.64 -17.91
N GLU A 209 5.91 18.43 -18.37
CA GLU A 209 5.40 17.36 -17.51
C GLU A 209 6.38 16.97 -16.41
N TYR A 210 7.68 16.89 -16.70
CA TYR A 210 8.69 16.64 -15.67
C TYR A 210 8.63 17.68 -14.54
N ASN A 211 8.55 18.97 -14.91
CA ASN A 211 8.48 20.06 -13.95
C ASN A 211 7.14 20.05 -13.18
N ASP A 212 6.03 19.74 -13.86
CA ASP A 212 4.72 19.69 -13.24
C ASP A 212 4.63 18.53 -12.24
N ILE A 213 5.19 17.35 -12.55
CA ILE A 213 5.28 16.21 -11.62
C ILE A 213 6.15 16.57 -10.43
N ALA A 214 7.32 17.17 -10.64
CA ALA A 214 8.21 17.59 -9.55
C ALA A 214 7.50 18.55 -8.58
N GLN A 215 6.88 19.62 -9.09
CA GLN A 215 6.10 20.57 -8.28
C GLN A 215 4.92 19.90 -7.57
N LEU A 216 4.21 19.01 -8.27
CA LEU A 216 3.07 18.31 -7.67
C LEU A 216 3.50 17.46 -6.48
N LEU A 217 4.63 16.75 -6.59
CA LEU A 217 5.17 15.94 -5.49
C LEU A 217 5.59 16.80 -4.30
N ASP A 218 6.23 17.96 -4.52
CA ASP A 218 6.60 18.87 -3.42
C ASP A 218 5.37 19.48 -2.72
N LEU A 219 4.30 19.77 -3.47
CA LEU A 219 3.03 20.25 -2.89
C LEU A 219 2.31 19.15 -2.11
N MET A 220 2.31 17.91 -2.62
CA MET A 220 1.65 16.77 -1.99
C MET A 220 2.41 16.26 -0.78
N PHE A 221 3.74 16.30 -0.83
CA PHE A 221 4.64 15.69 0.15
C PHE A 221 5.76 16.66 0.53
N PRO A 222 5.47 17.74 1.27
CA PRO A 222 6.47 18.76 1.60
C PRO A 222 7.63 18.24 2.46
N SER A 223 7.47 17.08 3.10
CA SER A 223 8.52 16.41 3.88
C SER A 223 9.32 15.38 3.07
N LEU A 224 9.08 15.26 1.77
CA LEU A 224 9.66 14.22 0.92
C LEU A 224 11.14 14.46 0.70
N VAL A 225 11.96 13.60 1.29
CA VAL A 225 13.42 13.69 1.26
C VAL A 225 14.01 13.03 0.03
N SER A 226 13.43 11.90 -0.39
CA SER A 226 14.00 11.11 -1.47
C SER A 226 12.93 10.36 -2.26
N ILE A 227 13.03 10.45 -3.58
CA ILE A 227 12.42 9.49 -4.50
C ILE A 227 13.47 8.41 -4.81
N LYS A 228 13.06 7.13 -4.83
CA LYS A 228 13.94 5.98 -5.06
C LYS A 228 13.32 5.00 -6.06
N PRO A 229 14.13 4.18 -6.76
CA PRO A 229 13.58 3.06 -7.50
C PRO A 229 12.98 2.06 -6.50
N TYR A 230 12.08 1.22 -7.00
CA TYR A 230 11.43 0.18 -6.20
C TYR A 230 12.44 -0.73 -5.47
N CYS A 231 13.51 -1.13 -6.17
CA CYS A 231 14.63 -1.85 -5.59
C CYS A 231 15.96 -1.35 -6.17
N GLU A 232 17.07 -1.62 -5.49
CA GLU A 232 18.41 -1.21 -5.95
C GLU A 232 18.76 -1.79 -7.33
N ALA A 233 18.25 -3.00 -7.64
CA ALA A 233 18.43 -3.61 -8.96
C ALA A 233 17.74 -2.85 -10.10
N ASP A 234 16.85 -1.92 -9.78
CA ASP A 234 16.16 -1.08 -10.75
C ASP A 234 16.87 0.25 -11.03
N GLU A 235 17.98 0.57 -10.38
CA GLU A 235 18.74 1.82 -10.60
C GLU A 235 19.19 1.99 -12.06
N ASP A 236 19.46 0.89 -12.75
CA ASP A 236 19.88 0.89 -14.16
C ASP A 236 18.71 0.80 -15.15
N LYS A 237 17.47 0.75 -14.67
CA LYS A 237 16.30 0.61 -15.56
C LYS A 237 16.00 1.94 -16.26
N PRO A 238 15.59 1.91 -17.54
CA PRO A 238 15.26 3.12 -18.29
C PRO A 238 14.24 4.02 -17.59
N TYR A 239 13.18 3.44 -17.00
CA TYR A 239 12.16 4.22 -16.30
C TYR A 239 12.76 5.08 -15.18
N TRP A 240 13.74 4.56 -14.47
CA TRP A 240 14.40 5.26 -13.38
C TRP A 240 15.37 6.31 -13.94
N LYS A 241 16.34 5.85 -14.73
CA LYS A 241 17.45 6.66 -15.24
C LYS A 241 16.99 7.82 -16.11
N ASP A 242 16.01 7.58 -16.97
CA ASP A 242 15.59 8.55 -17.99
C ASP A 242 14.48 9.49 -17.49
N HIS A 243 13.73 9.09 -16.45
CA HIS A 243 12.57 9.85 -15.98
C HIS A 243 12.66 10.23 -14.51
N TRP A 244 12.60 9.26 -13.60
CA TRP A 244 12.44 9.55 -12.17
C TRP A 244 13.67 10.17 -11.54
N TRP A 245 14.87 9.80 -12.00
CA TRP A 245 16.10 10.47 -11.62
C TRP A 245 16.08 11.97 -11.96
N PHE A 246 15.57 12.32 -13.15
CA PHE A 246 15.45 13.72 -13.58
C PHE A 246 14.38 14.48 -12.78
N ILE A 247 13.23 13.85 -12.50
CA ILE A 247 12.18 14.44 -11.63
C ILE A 247 12.73 14.74 -10.24
N GLU A 248 13.46 13.80 -9.64
CA GLU A 248 14.09 14.01 -8.34
C GLU A 248 15.10 15.17 -8.38
N HIS A 249 15.91 15.24 -9.44
CA HIS A 249 16.86 16.34 -9.63
C HIS A 249 16.16 17.72 -9.71
N LEU A 250 15.02 17.81 -10.41
CA LEU A 250 14.23 19.04 -10.49
C LEU A 250 13.66 19.47 -9.13
N ARG A 251 13.14 18.53 -8.34
CA ARG A 251 12.64 18.80 -6.98
C ARG A 251 13.74 19.41 -6.10
N LEU A 252 14.88 18.75 -6.02
CA LEU A 252 16.00 19.17 -5.17
C LEU A 252 16.60 20.51 -5.61
N SER A 253 16.60 20.80 -6.91
CA SER A 253 17.11 22.07 -7.45
C SER A 253 16.22 23.27 -7.09
N THR A 254 14.90 23.05 -7.01
CA THR A 254 13.92 24.12 -6.73
C THR A 254 14.02 24.62 -5.28
N VAL A 255 14.33 23.73 -4.33
CA VAL A 255 14.45 24.06 -2.90
C VAL A 255 15.54 25.10 -2.63
N HIS A 256 16.58 25.16 -3.47
CA HIS A 256 17.69 26.10 -3.30
C HIS A 256 17.46 27.49 -3.92
N VAL A 257 16.40 27.67 -4.71
CA VAL A 257 16.17 28.90 -5.50
C VAL A 257 15.04 29.78 -4.96
N LEU A 258 14.38 29.40 -3.85
CA LEU A 258 13.41 30.25 -3.16
C LEU A 258 14.05 30.97 -1.96
N PRO A 259 14.61 32.19 -2.13
CA PRO A 259 14.97 33.04 -1.01
C PRO A 259 13.68 33.63 -0.41
N LEU A 260 13.37 33.25 0.84
CA LEU A 260 12.82 34.09 1.94
C LEU A 260 11.82 35.23 1.65
N ALA A 261 11.05 35.22 0.55
CA ALA A 261 10.23 36.37 0.14
C ALA A 261 8.73 36.24 0.45
N PHE A 262 8.32 35.26 1.24
CA PHE A 262 6.94 35.14 1.71
C PHE A 262 6.89 34.87 3.21
N PHE A 263 7.05 35.94 3.99
CA PHE A 263 6.48 36.09 5.34
C PHE A 263 6.09 37.56 5.53
#